data_AF-A0A3M4M9Q5-F1
#
_entry.id   AF-A0A3M4M9Q5-F1
#
_cell.length_a   1.000
_cell.length_b   1.000
_cell.length_c   1.000
_cell.angle_alpha   90.00
_cell.angle_beta   90.00
_cell.angle_gamma   90.00
#
_symmetry.space_group_name_H-M   'P 1'
#
loop_
_entity.id
_entity.type
_entity.pdbx_description
1 polymer ?
#
loop_
_entity_poly.entity_id
_entity_poly.type
_entity_poly.pdbx_seq_one_letter_code
_entity_poly.pdbx_strand_id
1 'polypeptide(L)' 'MEAKPLTAREAYQILRDIALGVRSMRRLGQQSWAEIYCGLMTVEADGWVLTFYNDCDTLDYCASCYSPEG' A
#
# COMPACT_ATOMS: atom_id res chain seq x y z
N MET A 1 -20.43 4.61 13.72
CA MET A 1 -20.26 5.02 12.31
C MET A 1 -20.06 3.74 11.53
N GLU A 2 -20.96 3.40 10.61
CA GLU A 2 -20.73 2.27 9.70
C GLU A 2 -19.69 2.73 8.67
N ALA A 3 -18.55 2.04 8.63
CA ALA A 3 -17.52 2.22 7.61
C ALA A 3 -18.12 1.86 6.25
N LYS A 4 -18.03 2.76 5.26
CA LYS A 4 -18.57 2.48 3.94
C LYS A 4 -17.64 1.47 3.26
N PRO A 5 -18.17 0.42 2.59
CA PRO A 5 -17.31 -0.48 1.86
C PRO A 5 -16.63 0.29 0.72
N LEU A 6 -15.29 0.27 0.74
CA LEU A 6 -14.47 0.87 -0.30
C LEU A 6 -14.83 0.33 -1.67
N THR A 7 -14.93 1.21 -2.66
CA THR A 7 -15.12 0.81 -4.05
C THR A 7 -13.80 0.42 -4.69
N ALA A 8 -13.86 -0.46 -5.68
CA ALA A 8 -12.69 -0.80 -6.50
C ALA A 8 -12.05 0.44 -7.16
N ARG A 9 -12.85 1.48 -7.44
CA ARG A 9 -12.36 2.74 -8.01
C ARG A 9 -11.48 3.51 -7.04
N GLU A 10 -11.86 3.61 -5.77
CA GLU A 10 -11.08 4.31 -4.75
C GLU A 10 -9.73 3.62 -4.53
N ALA A 11 -9.73 2.29 -4.40
CA ALA A 11 -8.52 1.49 -4.29
C ALA A 11 -7.61 1.62 -5.54
N TYR A 12 -8.19 1.66 -6.73
CA TYR A 12 -7.42 1.90 -7.96
C TYR A 12 -6.79 3.28 -8.00
N GLN A 13 -7.52 4.33 -7.60
CA GLN A 13 -7.03 5.70 -7.65
C GLN A 13 -5.84 5.90 -6.71
N ILE A 14 -5.89 5.39 -5.48
CA ILE A 14 -4.77 5.50 -4.54
C ILE A 14 -3.53 4.77 -5.08
N LEU A 15 -3.69 3.53 -5.58
CA LEU A 15 -2.58 2.75 -6.15
C LEU A 15 -1.96 3.43 -7.38
N ARG A 16 -2.80 3.97 -8.27
CA ARG A 16 -2.34 4.69 -9.46
C ARG A 16 -1.58 5.96 -9.06
N ASP A 17 -2.10 6.75 -8.13
CA ASP A 17 -1.47 8.00 -7.72
C ASP A 17 -0.12 7.73 -7.03
N ILE A 18 0.00 6.64 -6.25
CA ILE A 18 1.27 6.15 -5.70
C ILE A 18 2.24 5.78 -6.83
N ALA A 19 1.80 4.98 -7.81
CA ALA A 19 2.64 4.53 -8.91
C ALA A 19 3.15 5.69 -9.79
N LEU A 20 2.36 6.76 -9.92
CA LEU A 20 2.74 7.99 -10.61
C LEU A 20 3.61 8.94 -9.77
N GLY A 21 3.88 8.61 -8.50
CA GLY A 21 4.64 9.46 -7.58
C GLY A 21 3.88 10.71 -7.09
N VAL A 22 2.57 10.77 -7.31
CA VAL A 22 1.70 11.87 -6.85
C VAL A 22 1.47 11.81 -5.35
N ARG A 23 1.45 10.59 -4.79
CA ARG A 23 1.29 10.36 -3.34
C ARG A 23 2.54 9.72 -2.76
N SER A 24 3.00 10.28 -1.65
CA SER A 24 4.11 9.70 -0.89
C SER A 24 3.60 8.60 0.02
N MET A 25 4.39 7.53 0.14
CA MET A 25 4.13 6.45 1.08
C MET A 25 5.04 6.60 2.30
N ARG A 26 4.51 6.33 3.48
CA ARG A 26 5.29 6.18 4.70
C ARG A 26 5.33 4.72 5.10
N ARG A 27 6.55 4.22 5.31
CA ARG A 27 6.76 2.87 5.80
C ARG A 27 6.20 2.69 7.22
N LEU A 28 5.48 1.59 7.46
CA LEU A 28 5.01 1.19 8.80
C LEU A 28 5.94 0.16 9.48
N GLY A 29 6.67 -0.64 8.69
CA GLY A 29 7.70 -1.58 9.20
C GLY A 29 9.06 -0.93 9.49
N GLN A 30 9.96 -1.68 10.14
CA GLN A 30 11.32 -1.21 10.41
C GLN A 30 12.22 -1.32 9.16
N GLN A 31 12.16 -2.46 8.48
CA GLN A 31 12.96 -2.75 7.29
C GLN A 31 12.41 -2.04 6.04
N SER A 32 13.26 -1.34 5.33
CA SER A 32 13.02 -0.75 4.02
C SER A 32 12.86 -1.80 2.92
N TRP A 33 12.38 -1.36 1.75
CA TRP A 33 12.19 -2.23 0.58
C TRP A 33 13.47 -3.02 0.24
N ALA A 34 14.60 -2.33 0.17
CA ALA A 34 15.91 -2.91 -0.14
C ALA A 34 16.46 -3.84 0.96
N GLU A 35 15.96 -3.74 2.20
CA GLU A 35 16.38 -4.62 3.31
C GLU A 35 15.55 -5.90 3.38
N ILE A 36 14.36 -5.94 2.78
CA ILE A 36 13.45 -7.09 2.84
C ILE A 36 13.85 -8.16 1.81
N TYR A 37 14.45 -7.79 0.67
CA TYR A 37 14.82 -8.62 -0.49
C TYR A 37 13.67 -9.45 -1.10
N CYS A 38 12.99 -10.28 -0.30
CA CYS A 38 11.77 -10.99 -0.64
C CYS A 38 10.84 -11.05 0.60
N GLY A 39 9.61 -10.56 0.50
CA GLY A 39 8.64 -10.58 1.59
C GLY A 39 7.65 -9.42 1.60
N LEU A 40 6.80 -9.37 2.63
CA LEU A 40 5.76 -8.35 2.75
C LEU A 40 6.31 -7.04 3.32
N MET A 41 5.87 -5.92 2.75
CA MET A 41 6.12 -4.58 3.25
C MET A 41 4.81 -3.81 3.40
N THR A 42 4.54 -3.32 4.61
CA THR A 42 3.36 -2.48 4.89
C THR A 42 3.74 -1.01 4.94
N VAL A 43 2.92 -0.20 4.26
CA VAL A 43 3.05 1.25 4.16
C VAL A 43 1.70 1.92 4.42
N GLU A 44 1.72 3.21 4.68
CA GLU A 44 0.53 4.06 4.68
C GLU A 44 0.67 5.22 3.69
N ALA A 45 -0.47 5.65 3.15
CA ALA A 45 -0.59 6.82 2.30
C ALA A 45 -1.98 7.43 2.48
N ASP A 46 -2.05 8.69 2.93
CA ASP A 46 -3.29 9.45 3.07
C ASP A 46 -4.39 8.69 3.85
N GLY A 47 -4.01 8.03 4.95
CA GLY A 47 -4.93 7.26 5.78
C GLY A 47 -5.21 5.84 5.28
N TRP A 48 -4.74 5.46 4.09
CA TRP A 48 -4.80 4.09 3.60
C TRP A 48 -3.63 3.26 4.12
N VAL A 49 -3.87 1.98 4.39
CA VAL A 49 -2.84 1.00 4.70
C VAL A 49 -2.76 0.01 3.55
N LEU A 50 -1.55 -0.15 3.01
CA LEU A 50 -1.26 -1.04 1.89
C LEU A 50 -0.15 -2.01 2.29
N THR A 51 -0.30 -3.27 1.87
CA THR A 51 0.75 -4.27 2.01
C THR A 51 1.12 -4.77 0.62
N PHE A 52 2.40 -4.64 0.28
CA PHE A 52 2.98 -5.11 -0.97
C PHE A 52 3.86 -6.33 -0.73
N TYR A 53 3.94 -7.22 -1.71
CA TYR A 53 4.94 -8.28 -1.73
C TYR A 53 6.11 -7.83 -2.60
N ASN A 54 7.30 -7.80 -2.00
CA ASN A 54 8.58 -7.64 -2.68
C ASN A 54 9.08 -9.03 -3.09
N ASP A 55 9.43 -9.20 -4.36
CA ASP A 55 10.15 -10.36 -4.87
C ASP A 55 11.44 -9.92 -5.56
N CYS A 56 12.57 -10.14 -4.90
CA CYS A 56 13.91 -9.81 -5.40
C CYS A 56 14.02 -8.33 -5.85
N ASP A 57 13.65 -7.41 -4.95
CA ASP A 57 13.56 -5.94 -5.16
C ASP A 57 12.52 -5.48 -6.19
N THR A 58 11.72 -6.38 -6.74
CA THR A 58 10.64 -6.07 -7.68
C THR A 58 9.28 -6.17 -6.99
N LEU A 59 8.38 -5.24 -7.28
CA LEU A 59 7.00 -5.33 -6.80
C LEU A 59 6.28 -6.46 -7.54
N ASP A 60 5.79 -7.47 -6.81
CA ASP A 60 5.01 -8.59 -7.36
C ASP A 60 3.50 -8.28 -7.34
N TYR A 61 2.90 -8.16 -6.14
CA TYR A 61 1.48 -7.82 -5.99
C TYR A 61 1.18 -6.99 -4.73
N CYS A 62 -0.01 -6.39 -4.73
CA CYS A 62 -0.62 -5.78 -3.55
C CYS A 62 -1.38 -6.85 -2.78
N ALA A 63 -0.88 -7.27 -1.62
CA ALA A 63 -1.48 -8.29 -0.76
C ALA A 63 -2.73 -7.78 -0.03
N SER A 64 -2.74 -6.51 0.39
CA SER A 64 -3.91 -5.87 0.99
C SER A 64 -3.90 -4.37 0.76
N CYS A 65 -5.09 -3.77 0.65
CA CYS A 65 -5.29 -2.33 0.53
C CYS A 65 -6.60 -1.98 1.22
N TYR A 66 -6.54 -1.19 2.28
CA TYR A 66 -7.73 -0.82 3.05
C TYR A 66 -7.61 0.58 3.68
N SER A 67 -8.76 1.22 3.86
CA SER A 67 -8.95 2.42 4.66
C SER A 67 -9.49 1.99 6.02
N PRO A 68 -8.82 2.30 7.14
CA PRO A 68 -9.35 2.03 8.48
C PRO A 68 -10.68 2.76 8.76
N GLU A 69 -10.99 3.82 8.01
CA GLU A 69 -12.17 4.64 8.19
C GLU A 69 -13.39 4.16 7.36
N GLY A 70 -13.19 3.19 6.47
CA GLY A 70 -14.15 2.84 5.42
C GLY A 70 -14.13 3.84 4.28
#